data_AF-A0ABD5RDQ4-F1
#
_entry.id   AF-A0ABD5RDQ4-F1
#
_cell.length_a   1.000
_cell.length_b   1.000
_cell.length_c   1.000
_cell.angle_alpha   90.00
_cell.angle_beta   90.00
_cell.angle_gamma   90.00
#
_symmetry.space_group_name_H-M   'P 1'
#
loop_
_entity.id
_entity.type
_entity.pdbx_description
1 polymer ?
#
loop_
_entity_poly.entity_id
_entity_poly.type
_entity_poly.pdbx_seq_one_letter_code
_entity_poly.pdbx_strand_id
1 'polypeptide(L)'
;MSDDIRIFAGECTATFTGRREYSNRGHVVTVVKPDDTVLVHDADGYQPAAWLTRPTDLSVTTDADGFRITARDGDQRLRVVSHRVSGTGQFPATRAGVPVGECPDCGGALIRADGSVTCLDCEDDFPLPPGATVTDRRCRDCGLPRLRVERGRVFDVCLDYACDSLDDHVRETFDREWDCPDCGSDLRIKRTRTLLAGCEAYPDCDTAFSLPAGVIVGTCACGLPVFETASGRRCLDGTCERYDERAESGGDDPTDGAEDGRDRPEADRADEDDDNGPGVSGLSGP
;
A
#
# COMPACT_ATOMS: atom_id res chain seq x y z
N MET A 1 -5.83 15.83 9.66
CA MET A 1 -4.77 16.49 10.44
C MET A 1 -3.51 16.47 9.59
N SER A 2 -3.17 17.60 8.98
CA SER A 2 -1.83 17.82 8.44
C SER A 2 -0.80 17.65 9.55
N ASP A 3 0.18 16.77 9.33
CA ASP A 3 1.33 16.68 10.22
C ASP A 3 2.47 17.54 9.64
N ASP A 4 3.17 18.28 10.48
CA ASP A 4 4.22 19.17 10.02
C ASP A 4 5.59 18.47 9.95
N ILE A 5 6.31 18.68 8.85
CA ILE A 5 7.75 18.45 8.79
C ILE A 5 8.45 19.69 9.34
N ARG A 6 9.31 19.49 10.34
CA ARG A 6 10.14 20.56 10.91
C ARG A 6 11.54 20.50 10.32
N ILE A 7 12.04 21.64 9.85
CA ILE A 7 13.35 21.79 9.22
C ILE A 7 14.23 22.67 10.10
N PHE A 8 15.48 22.26 10.30
CA PHE A 8 16.50 23.01 11.03
C PHE A 8 17.79 23.02 10.23
N ALA A 9 18.24 24.19 9.79
CA ALA A 9 19.43 24.36 8.96
C ALA A 9 20.46 25.23 9.67
N GLY A 10 21.73 24.84 9.57
CA GLY A 10 22.83 25.60 10.15
C GLY A 10 24.15 24.85 10.19
N GLU A 11 25.19 25.51 10.69
CA GLU A 11 26.42 24.82 11.09
C GLU A 11 26.12 24.03 12.36
N CYS A 12 26.16 22.70 12.31
CA CYS A 12 25.80 21.84 13.43
C CYS A 12 26.85 20.76 13.67
N THR A 13 26.84 20.21 14.87
CA THR A 13 27.43 18.90 15.17
C THR A 13 26.33 17.89 15.43
N ALA A 14 26.30 16.83 14.64
CA ALA A 14 25.44 15.68 14.82
C ALA A 14 26.26 14.53 15.39
N THR A 15 25.89 14.04 16.57
CA THR A 15 26.55 12.91 17.24
C THR A 15 25.55 11.78 17.40
N PHE A 16 25.91 10.62 16.88
CA PHE A 16 25.17 9.38 17.07
C PHE A 16 25.92 8.49 18.06
N THR A 17 25.19 7.95 19.04
CA THR A 17 25.69 6.96 20.01
C THR A 17 24.79 5.72 19.95
N GLY A 18 25.38 4.53 19.99
CA GLY A 18 24.69 3.24 19.97
C GLY A 18 25.72 2.13 19.74
N ARG A 19 25.41 1.14 18.88
CA ARG A 19 26.38 0.11 18.44
C ARG A 19 27.63 0.67 17.75
N ARG A 20 27.50 1.86 17.17
CA ARG A 20 28.58 2.65 16.58
C ARG A 20 28.49 4.04 17.16
N GLU A 21 29.62 4.70 17.32
CA GLU A 21 29.70 6.07 17.76
C GLU A 21 30.44 6.89 16.72
N TYR A 22 29.82 7.99 16.28
CA TYR A 22 30.41 8.90 15.33
C TYR A 22 29.85 10.31 15.51
N SER A 23 30.60 11.29 15.01
CA SER A 23 30.24 12.70 15.09
C SER A 23 30.63 13.40 13.79
N ASN A 24 29.67 14.11 13.20
CA ASN A 24 29.83 14.88 11.98
C ASN A 24 29.58 16.36 12.29
N ARG A 25 30.47 17.24 11.82
CA ARG A 25 30.29 18.69 11.91
C ARG A 25 30.30 19.29 10.52
N GLY A 26 29.32 20.14 10.22
CA GLY A 26 29.21 20.81 8.93
C GLY A 26 27.98 21.70 8.85
N HIS A 27 27.81 22.34 7.70
CA HIS A 27 26.55 23.01 7.38
C HIS A 27 25.56 21.94 6.90
N VAL A 28 24.54 21.68 7.71
CA VAL A 28 23.61 20.56 7.51
C VAL A 28 22.16 21.05 7.57
N VAL A 29 21.27 20.25 6.99
CA VAL A 29 19.83 20.39 7.11
C VAL A 29 19.30 19.19 7.86
N THR A 30 18.65 19.44 8.99
CA THR A 30 17.96 18.42 9.78
C THR A 30 16.48 18.45 9.49
N VAL A 31 15.94 17.31 9.06
CA VAL A 31 14.51 17.06 8.83
C VAL A 31 13.97 16.25 10.01
N VAL A 32 12.94 16.76 10.66
CA VAL A 32 12.18 16.03 11.68
C VAL A 32 10.79 15.77 11.12
N LYS A 33 10.48 14.49 10.90
CA LYS A 33 9.20 14.03 10.34
C LYS A 33 8.11 13.94 11.42
N PRO A 34 6.83 13.81 11.02
CA PRO A 34 5.71 13.57 11.92
C PRO A 34 5.87 12.37 12.86
N ASP A 35 6.49 11.28 12.39
CA ASP A 35 6.78 10.09 13.21
C ASP A 35 8.07 10.23 14.04
N ASP A 36 8.46 11.48 14.32
CA ASP A 36 9.68 11.91 15.01
C ASP A 36 11.00 11.41 14.41
N THR A 37 10.97 10.81 13.22
CA THR A 37 12.18 10.46 12.47
C THR A 37 13.04 11.69 12.24
N VAL A 38 14.30 11.63 12.67
CA VAL A 38 15.29 12.70 12.48
C VAL A 38 16.30 12.27 11.43
N LEU A 39 16.44 13.07 10.37
CA LEU A 39 17.40 12.88 9.30
C LEU A 39 18.31 14.11 9.20
N VAL A 40 19.62 13.93 9.24
CA VAL A 40 20.62 15.00 9.08
C VAL A 40 21.31 14.83 7.74
N HIS A 41 21.08 15.75 6.81
CA HIS A 41 21.72 15.76 5.49
C HIS A 41 22.83 16.82 5.44
N ASP A 42 24.00 16.43 4.94
CA ASP A 42 25.03 17.36 4.49
C ASP A 42 24.94 17.53 2.96
N ALA A 43 25.98 18.09 2.33
CA ALA A 43 25.99 18.36 0.90
C ALA A 43 26.23 17.12 0.02
N ASP A 44 26.70 16.01 0.59
CA ASP A 44 27.21 14.87 -0.15
C ASP A 44 26.42 13.58 0.15
N GLY A 45 26.37 12.71 -0.86
CA GLY A 45 25.79 11.38 -0.70
C GLY A 45 24.26 11.34 -0.74
N TYR A 46 23.74 10.17 -1.11
CA TYR A 46 22.31 9.91 -1.16
C TYR A 46 21.71 9.70 0.25
N GLN A 47 22.51 9.19 1.19
CA GLN A 47 22.08 8.88 2.54
C GLN A 47 22.27 10.08 3.48
N PRO A 48 21.42 10.24 4.50
CA PRO A 48 21.68 11.21 5.55
C PRO A 48 23.00 10.90 6.27
N ALA A 49 23.76 11.94 6.60
CA ALA A 49 25.00 11.87 7.36
C ALA A 49 24.79 11.34 8.79
N ALA A 50 23.60 11.52 9.36
CA ALA A 50 23.17 10.88 10.60
C ALA A 50 21.64 10.77 10.64
N TRP A 51 21.09 9.72 11.25
CA TRP A 51 19.65 9.58 11.40
C TRP A 51 19.26 8.72 12.59
N LEU A 52 18.02 8.90 13.07
CA LEU A 52 17.33 7.98 13.96
C LEU A 52 15.85 7.97 13.58
N THR A 53 15.32 6.80 13.23
CA THR A 53 13.94 6.61 12.77
C THR A 53 13.02 6.23 13.91
N ARG A 54 11.83 6.84 13.98
CA ARG A 54 10.78 6.51 14.96
C ARG A 54 11.31 6.35 16.39
N PRO A 55 12.00 7.37 16.93
CA PRO A 55 12.52 7.30 18.28
C PRO A 55 11.39 7.16 19.30
N THR A 56 11.67 6.50 20.42
CA THR A 56 10.75 6.45 21.56
C THR A 56 10.59 7.83 22.23
N ASP A 57 11.62 8.69 22.15
CA ASP A 57 11.62 10.04 22.70
C ASP A 57 12.33 11.04 21.77
N LEU A 58 11.72 12.21 21.57
CA LEU A 58 12.29 13.33 20.83
C LEU A 58 12.16 14.63 21.63
N SER A 59 13.28 15.29 21.88
CA SER A 59 13.35 16.63 22.45
C SER A 59 13.93 17.61 21.44
N VAL A 60 13.21 18.70 21.20
CA VAL A 60 13.66 19.84 20.39
C VAL A 60 13.61 21.08 21.26
N THR A 61 14.76 21.73 21.45
CA THR A 61 14.87 23.02 22.14
C THR A 61 15.35 24.07 21.15
N THR A 62 14.71 25.23 21.13
CA THR A 62 15.16 26.40 20.35
C THR A 62 15.19 27.61 21.28
N ASP A 63 16.32 28.31 21.30
CA ASP A 63 16.56 29.49 22.13
C ASP A 63 17.41 30.51 21.34
N ALA A 64 17.84 31.59 22.01
CA ALA A 64 18.63 32.64 21.38
C ALA A 64 20.02 32.16 20.90
N ASP A 65 20.55 31.08 21.49
CA ASP A 65 21.87 30.50 21.17
C ASP A 65 21.79 29.44 20.05
N GLY A 66 20.57 29.03 19.68
CA GLY A 66 20.30 28.19 18.51
C GLY A 66 19.28 27.08 18.80
N PHE A 67 19.50 25.89 18.23
CA PHE A 67 18.66 24.73 18.46
C PHE A 67 19.45 23.50 18.90
N ARG A 68 18.75 22.63 19.62
CA ARG A 68 19.22 21.30 20.03
C ARG A 68 18.14 20.28 19.78
N ILE A 69 18.49 19.22 19.07
CA ILE A 69 17.61 18.07 18.81
C ILE A 69 18.24 16.85 19.47
N THR A 70 17.46 16.12 20.25
CA THR A 70 17.88 14.85 20.87
C THR A 70 16.79 13.82 20.65
N ALA A 71 17.10 12.79 19.85
CA ALA A 71 16.25 11.65 19.60
C ALA A 71 16.84 10.41 20.29
N ARG A 72 16.00 9.57 20.91
CA ARG A 72 16.42 8.39 21.66
C ARG A 72 15.56 7.18 21.32
N ASP A 73 16.21 6.04 21.12
CA ASP A 73 15.55 4.76 20.98
C ASP A 73 16.41 3.65 21.60
N GLY A 74 15.96 3.08 22.72
CA GLY A 74 16.75 2.12 23.49
C GLY A 74 18.13 2.67 23.89
N ASP A 75 19.19 2.02 23.44
CA ASP A 75 20.59 2.43 23.63
C ASP A 75 21.09 3.46 22.60
N GLN A 76 20.28 3.72 21.57
CA GLN A 76 20.62 4.64 20.50
C GLN A 76 20.22 6.07 20.85
N ARG A 77 21.09 7.01 20.50
CA ARG A 77 20.85 8.44 20.68
C ARG A 77 21.44 9.22 19.51
N LEU A 78 20.62 10.04 18.87
CA LEU A 78 21.07 11.07 17.94
C LEU A 78 20.93 12.44 18.60
N ARG A 79 22.02 13.20 18.67
CA ARG A 79 22.04 14.57 19.18
C ARG A 79 22.57 15.52 18.13
N VAL A 80 21.79 16.53 17.77
CA VAL A 80 22.19 17.62 16.88
C VAL A 80 22.25 18.92 17.68
N VAL A 81 23.37 19.63 17.59
CA VAL A 81 23.56 20.93 18.24
C VAL A 81 24.00 21.94 17.19
N SER A 82 23.26 23.03 17.06
CA SER A 82 23.69 24.14 16.20
C SER A 82 24.79 24.96 16.86
N HIS A 83 25.77 25.37 16.05
CA HIS A 83 26.75 26.42 16.37
C HIS A 83 26.36 27.76 15.74
N ARG A 84 25.71 27.70 14.57
CA ARG A 84 25.16 28.86 13.87
C ARG A 84 23.90 28.45 13.12
N VAL A 85 22.78 29.11 13.39
CA VAL A 85 21.51 28.85 12.71
C VAL A 85 21.46 29.61 11.39
N SER A 86 21.10 28.90 10.32
CA SER A 86 20.83 29.47 9.00
C SER A 86 19.31 29.63 8.76
N GLY A 87 18.49 28.75 9.34
CA GLY A 87 17.04 28.88 9.28
C GLY A 87 16.31 27.72 9.97
N THR A 88 15.07 27.97 10.39
CA THR A 88 14.15 26.95 10.87
C THR A 88 12.79 27.14 10.20
N GLY A 89 12.03 26.06 10.05
CA GLY A 89 10.70 26.13 9.44
C GLY A 89 9.84 24.94 9.80
N GLN A 90 8.53 25.14 9.70
CA GLN A 90 7.52 24.09 9.80
C GLN A 90 6.71 24.13 8.52
N PHE A 91 6.54 22.98 7.89
CA PHE A 91 5.88 22.86 6.61
C PHE A 91 4.84 21.75 6.69
N PRO A 92 3.58 22.02 6.34
CA PRO A 92 2.57 21.00 6.25
C PRO A 92 3.02 19.89 5.31
N ALA A 93 2.85 18.66 5.74
CA ALA A 93 3.14 17.49 4.93
C ALA A 93 1.96 16.53 4.97
N THR A 94 1.69 15.93 3.81
CA THR A 94 0.75 14.83 3.68
C THR A 94 1.50 13.60 3.19
N ARG A 95 0.85 12.43 3.28
CA ARG A 95 1.32 11.27 2.53
C ARG A 95 1.17 11.59 1.04
N ALA A 96 2.27 11.55 0.30
CA ALA A 96 2.21 11.64 -1.16
C ALA A 96 1.53 10.38 -1.72
N GLY A 97 0.71 10.55 -2.76
CA GLY A 97 -0.09 9.48 -3.34
C GLY A 97 -0.30 9.64 -4.84
N VAL A 98 -0.99 8.68 -5.43
CA VAL A 98 -1.38 8.71 -6.85
C VAL A 98 -2.64 9.56 -6.99
N PRO A 99 -2.67 10.60 -7.85
CA PRO A 99 -3.88 11.37 -8.09
C PRO A 99 -5.01 10.50 -8.66
N VAL A 100 -6.22 10.64 -8.11
CA VAL A 100 -7.40 9.84 -8.53
C VAL A 100 -8.62 10.70 -8.92
N GLY A 101 -8.54 12.01 -8.72
CA GLY A 101 -9.59 12.93 -9.13
C GLY A 101 -9.60 14.23 -8.35
N GLU A 102 -10.73 14.91 -8.42
CA GLU A 102 -11.01 16.14 -7.68
C GLU A 102 -12.09 15.86 -6.64
N CYS A 103 -11.99 16.49 -5.49
CA CYS A 103 -12.97 16.43 -4.43
C CYS A 103 -14.19 17.28 -4.84
N PRO A 104 -15.41 16.71 -4.84
CA PRO A 104 -16.61 17.45 -5.21
C PRO A 104 -16.95 18.57 -4.22
N ASP A 105 -16.52 18.46 -2.96
CA ASP A 105 -16.87 19.41 -1.91
C ASP A 105 -15.98 20.67 -1.91
N CYS A 106 -14.70 20.55 -2.29
CA CYS A 106 -13.75 21.67 -2.27
C CYS A 106 -12.98 21.91 -3.57
N GLY A 107 -13.07 21.02 -4.57
CA GLY A 107 -12.30 21.06 -5.80
C GLY A 107 -10.83 20.62 -5.66
N GLY A 108 -10.38 20.29 -4.45
CA GLY A 108 -9.01 19.88 -4.17
C GLY A 108 -8.65 18.52 -4.76
N ALA A 109 -7.36 18.27 -4.95
CA ALA A 109 -6.89 17.00 -5.50
C ALA A 109 -7.13 15.83 -4.53
N LEU A 110 -7.77 14.78 -5.02
CA LEU A 110 -7.87 13.49 -4.34
C LEU A 110 -6.68 12.63 -4.72
N ILE A 111 -6.00 12.08 -3.71
CA ILE A 111 -4.86 11.18 -3.88
C ILE A 111 -5.12 9.84 -3.21
N ARG A 112 -4.71 8.74 -3.84
CA ARG A 112 -4.65 7.42 -3.22
C ARG A 112 -3.30 7.26 -2.53
N ALA A 113 -3.30 7.08 -1.22
CA ALA A 113 -2.12 6.80 -0.42
C ALA A 113 -2.48 5.86 0.74
N ASP A 114 -1.62 4.90 1.06
CA ASP A 114 -1.71 4.02 2.25
C ASP A 114 -3.10 3.39 2.47
N GLY A 115 -3.70 2.85 1.41
CA GLY A 115 -5.00 2.18 1.52
C GLY A 115 -6.19 3.11 1.75
N SER A 116 -6.04 4.43 1.61
CA SER A 116 -7.16 5.37 1.55
C SER A 116 -7.07 6.28 0.31
N VAL A 117 -8.16 6.97 0.01
CA VAL A 117 -8.16 8.17 -0.84
C VAL A 117 -8.37 9.37 0.07
N THR A 118 -7.50 10.37 -0.03
CA THR A 118 -7.54 11.57 0.81
C THR A 118 -7.57 12.82 -0.05
N CYS A 119 -8.33 13.84 0.35
CA CYS A 119 -8.25 15.17 -0.26
C CYS A 119 -7.10 15.98 0.34
N LEU A 120 -6.34 16.69 -0.51
CA LEU A 120 -5.24 17.55 -0.06
C LEU A 120 -5.70 18.87 0.58
N ASP A 121 -6.94 19.31 0.33
CA ASP A 121 -7.42 20.63 0.77
C ASP A 121 -8.37 20.53 1.97
N CYS A 122 -9.43 19.72 1.89
CA CYS A 122 -10.37 19.53 3.01
C CYS A 122 -10.00 18.38 3.94
N GLU A 123 -8.98 17.59 3.61
CA GLU A 123 -8.51 16.43 4.37
C GLU A 123 -9.52 15.28 4.52
N ASP A 124 -10.61 15.26 3.73
CA ASP A 124 -11.54 14.13 3.71
C ASP A 124 -10.79 12.84 3.39
N ASP A 125 -11.05 11.79 4.16
CA ASP A 125 -10.40 10.49 4.05
C ASP A 125 -11.41 9.38 3.80
N PHE A 126 -11.16 8.60 2.76
CA PHE A 126 -12.01 7.51 2.30
C PHE A 126 -11.22 6.19 2.33
N PRO A 127 -11.33 5.39 3.40
CA PRO A 127 -10.64 4.11 3.51
C PRO A 127 -11.04 3.13 2.42
N LEU A 128 -10.05 2.48 1.81
CA LEU A 128 -10.28 1.51 0.75
C LEU A 128 -10.37 0.09 1.31
N PRO A 129 -11.36 -0.72 0.89
CA PRO A 129 -11.34 -2.14 1.14
C PRO A 129 -10.08 -2.81 0.56
N PRO A 130 -9.54 -3.87 1.20
CA PRO A 130 -8.42 -4.63 0.64
C PRO A 130 -8.75 -5.13 -0.78
N GLY A 131 -7.82 -4.92 -1.70
CA GLY A 131 -7.96 -5.28 -3.12
C GLY A 131 -8.79 -4.30 -3.96
N ALA A 132 -9.27 -3.19 -3.40
CA ALA A 132 -10.01 -2.20 -4.18
C ALA A 132 -9.10 -1.42 -5.14
N THR A 133 -9.63 -1.13 -6.32
CA THR A 133 -9.02 -0.28 -7.35
C THR A 133 -9.88 0.95 -7.56
N VAL A 134 -9.29 2.13 -7.46
CA VAL A 134 -9.96 3.38 -7.79
C VAL A 134 -9.99 3.52 -9.31
N THR A 135 -11.16 3.80 -9.87
CA THR A 135 -11.37 3.97 -11.31
C THR A 135 -11.44 5.44 -11.69
N ASP A 136 -11.35 5.72 -12.99
CA ASP A 136 -11.51 7.04 -13.57
C ASP A 136 -12.98 7.51 -13.62
N ARG A 137 -13.93 6.57 -13.47
CA ARG A 137 -15.37 6.86 -13.44
C ARG A 137 -15.74 7.64 -12.19
N ARG A 138 -16.79 8.46 -12.32
CA ARG A 138 -17.37 9.25 -11.23
C ARG A 138 -18.73 8.70 -10.84
N CYS A 139 -19.00 8.71 -9.54
CA CYS A 139 -20.32 8.46 -8.99
C CYS A 139 -21.29 9.53 -9.52
N ARG A 140 -22.48 9.11 -9.95
CA ARG A 140 -23.47 10.04 -10.51
C ARG A 140 -24.15 10.90 -9.44
N ASP A 141 -24.13 10.44 -8.19
CA ASP A 141 -24.85 11.08 -7.10
C ASP A 141 -23.99 12.11 -6.36
N CYS A 142 -22.74 11.77 -6.04
CA CYS A 142 -21.83 12.66 -5.30
C CYS A 142 -20.61 13.15 -6.10
N GLY A 143 -20.35 12.60 -7.30
CA GLY A 143 -19.19 13.01 -8.11
C GLY A 143 -17.83 12.43 -7.67
N LEU A 144 -17.74 11.73 -6.54
CA LEU A 144 -16.51 11.05 -6.11
C LEU A 144 -16.11 9.92 -7.08
N PRO A 145 -14.83 9.52 -7.12
CA PRO A 145 -14.38 8.36 -7.90
C PRO A 145 -15.16 7.07 -7.59
N ARG A 146 -15.28 6.16 -8.55
CA ARG A 146 -15.83 4.81 -8.30
C ARG A 146 -14.73 3.81 -7.98
N LEU A 147 -15.05 2.84 -7.15
CA LEU A 147 -14.21 1.72 -6.75
C LEU A 147 -14.63 0.44 -7.47
N ARG A 148 -13.66 -0.26 -8.04
CA ARG A 148 -13.79 -1.66 -8.44
C ARG A 148 -13.22 -2.54 -7.33
N VAL A 149 -14.01 -3.46 -6.80
CA VAL A 149 -13.60 -4.33 -5.69
C VAL A 149 -14.20 -5.72 -5.86
N GLU A 150 -13.43 -6.75 -5.50
CA GLU A 150 -13.85 -8.14 -5.59
C GLU A 150 -14.26 -8.69 -4.22
N ARG A 151 -15.50 -9.12 -4.08
CA ARG A 151 -16.07 -9.76 -2.88
C ARG A 151 -17.05 -10.84 -3.28
N GLY A 152 -16.54 -11.92 -3.85
CA GLY A 152 -17.32 -13.02 -4.45
C GLY A 152 -17.79 -12.73 -5.87
N ARG A 153 -18.02 -11.47 -6.20
CA ARG A 153 -18.04 -10.96 -7.57
C ARG A 153 -17.35 -9.61 -7.62
N VAL A 154 -17.21 -9.07 -8.82
CA VAL A 154 -16.76 -7.69 -9.01
C VAL A 154 -17.93 -6.76 -8.71
N PHE A 155 -17.70 -5.80 -7.81
CA PHE A 155 -18.56 -4.67 -7.55
C PHE A 155 -17.91 -3.38 -8.05
N ASP A 156 -18.72 -2.52 -8.66
CA ASP A 156 -18.36 -1.17 -9.06
C ASP A 156 -19.25 -0.23 -8.22
N VAL A 157 -18.70 0.39 -7.18
CA VAL A 157 -19.42 1.18 -6.16
C VAL A 157 -18.79 2.56 -5.98
N CYS A 158 -19.45 3.48 -5.28
CA CYS A 158 -18.83 4.77 -4.92
C CYS A 158 -17.62 4.60 -3.99
N LEU A 159 -16.68 5.55 -4.06
CA LEU A 159 -15.61 5.70 -3.06
C LEU A 159 -16.16 6.00 -1.67
N ASP A 160 -17.21 6.83 -1.59
CA ASP A 160 -17.89 7.10 -0.33
C ASP A 160 -18.87 5.97 0.00
N TYR A 161 -18.55 5.27 1.08
CA TYR A 161 -19.33 4.16 1.61
C TYR A 161 -20.73 4.60 2.07
N ALA A 162 -20.91 5.86 2.50
CA ALA A 162 -22.22 6.40 2.86
C ALA A 162 -23.09 6.67 1.63
N CYS A 163 -22.47 6.96 0.48
CA CYS A 163 -23.17 7.19 -0.78
C CYS A 163 -23.61 5.88 -1.46
N ASP A 164 -22.73 4.88 -1.53
CA ASP A 164 -22.99 3.60 -2.19
C ASP A 164 -22.22 2.47 -1.48
N SER A 165 -22.91 1.81 -0.56
CA SER A 165 -22.33 0.89 0.42
C SER A 165 -21.97 -0.47 -0.20
N LEU A 166 -20.67 -0.78 -0.24
CA LEU A 166 -20.19 -2.08 -0.70
C LEU A 166 -20.86 -3.24 0.07
N ASP A 167 -21.05 -3.11 1.38
CA ASP A 167 -21.63 -4.21 2.13
C ASP A 167 -23.07 -4.47 1.75
N ASP A 168 -23.85 -3.43 1.47
CA ASP A 168 -25.26 -3.61 1.13
C ASP A 168 -25.37 -4.34 -0.20
N HIS A 169 -24.52 -3.99 -1.17
CA HIS A 169 -24.40 -4.75 -2.43
C HIS A 169 -23.98 -6.20 -2.20
N VAL A 170 -23.00 -6.46 -1.33
CA VAL A 170 -22.54 -7.83 -1.03
C VAL A 170 -23.63 -8.62 -0.30
N ARG A 171 -24.32 -8.02 0.66
CA ARG A 171 -25.45 -8.62 1.39
C ARG A 171 -26.59 -8.94 0.44
N GLU A 172 -27.04 -7.98 -0.36
CA GLU A 172 -28.11 -8.19 -1.33
C GLU A 172 -27.79 -9.34 -2.29
N THR A 173 -26.52 -9.54 -2.62
CA THR A 173 -26.09 -10.60 -3.53
C THR A 173 -25.99 -11.97 -2.89
N PHE A 174 -25.48 -12.07 -1.65
CA PHE A 174 -25.03 -13.34 -1.07
C PHE A 174 -25.67 -13.71 0.27
N ASP A 175 -26.55 -12.88 0.83
CA ASP A 175 -27.22 -13.15 2.09
C ASP A 175 -28.14 -14.37 1.97
N ARG A 176 -27.86 -15.42 2.76
CA ARG A 176 -28.51 -16.74 2.70
C ARG A 176 -28.28 -17.53 1.41
N GLU A 177 -27.20 -17.24 0.69
CA GLU A 177 -26.88 -17.99 -0.55
C GLU A 177 -26.26 -19.37 -0.26
N TRP A 178 -25.68 -19.57 0.93
CA TRP A 178 -24.94 -20.78 1.29
C TRP A 178 -25.40 -21.37 2.62
N ASP A 179 -25.35 -22.69 2.71
CA ASP A 179 -25.68 -23.43 3.93
C ASP A 179 -24.45 -23.55 4.84
N CYS A 180 -24.69 -23.49 6.16
CA CYS A 180 -23.68 -23.74 7.17
C CYS A 180 -23.26 -25.22 7.13
N PRO A 181 -21.97 -25.55 6.98
CA PRO A 181 -21.52 -26.94 6.94
C PRO A 181 -21.69 -27.68 8.26
N ASP A 182 -21.83 -26.96 9.39
CA ASP A 182 -21.90 -27.55 10.73
C ASP A 182 -23.34 -27.88 11.16
N CYS A 183 -24.32 -27.06 10.77
CA CYS A 183 -25.72 -27.22 11.20
C CYS A 183 -26.77 -27.18 10.08
N GLY A 184 -26.36 -26.88 8.84
CA GLY A 184 -27.25 -26.80 7.67
C GLY A 184 -28.20 -25.59 7.62
N SER A 185 -28.06 -24.62 8.52
CA SER A 185 -28.81 -23.36 8.48
C SER A 185 -28.16 -22.34 7.56
N ASP A 186 -28.90 -21.33 7.11
CA ASP A 186 -28.38 -20.33 6.17
C ASP A 186 -27.20 -19.52 6.75
N LEU A 187 -26.23 -19.20 5.89
CA LEU A 187 -25.18 -18.23 6.18
C LEU A 187 -25.62 -16.82 5.81
N ARG A 188 -25.59 -15.92 6.80
CA ARG A 188 -25.95 -14.50 6.64
C ARG A 188 -24.70 -13.65 6.41
N ILE A 189 -24.80 -12.67 5.53
CA ILE A 189 -23.70 -11.74 5.28
C ILE A 189 -23.74 -10.63 6.34
N LYS A 190 -22.71 -10.58 7.18
CA LYS A 190 -22.60 -9.63 8.29
C LYS A 190 -21.29 -8.88 8.21
N ARG A 191 -21.28 -7.62 8.64
CA ARG A 191 -20.05 -6.87 8.87
C ARG A 191 -19.72 -6.85 10.36
N THR A 192 -18.51 -7.25 10.68
CA THR A 192 -17.89 -7.01 12.00
C THR A 192 -16.66 -6.13 11.79
N ARG A 193 -15.44 -6.65 11.97
CA ARG A 193 -14.20 -6.03 11.50
C ARG A 193 -14.01 -6.21 9.99
N THR A 194 -14.50 -7.34 9.47
CA THR A 194 -14.50 -7.68 8.04
C THR A 194 -15.91 -8.11 7.64
N LEU A 195 -16.16 -8.18 6.33
CA LEU A 195 -17.33 -8.87 5.81
C LEU A 195 -17.16 -10.37 6.02
N LEU A 196 -18.18 -11.02 6.57
CA LEU A 196 -18.20 -12.46 6.82
C LEU A 196 -19.55 -13.08 6.48
N ALA A 197 -19.53 -14.36 6.15
CA ALA A 197 -20.71 -15.23 6.06
C ALA A 197 -20.80 -16.01 7.38
N GLY A 198 -21.79 -15.70 8.22
CA GLY A 198 -21.94 -16.28 9.55
C GLY A 198 -23.29 -16.96 9.72
N CYS A 199 -23.31 -18.09 10.43
CA CYS A 199 -24.50 -18.88 10.64
C CYS A 199 -25.65 -18.06 11.25
N GLU A 200 -26.87 -18.24 10.75
CA GLU A 200 -28.06 -17.60 11.31
C GLU A 200 -28.49 -18.20 12.65
N ALA A 201 -28.12 -19.46 12.94
CA ALA A 201 -28.42 -20.13 14.19
C ALA A 201 -27.53 -19.68 15.38
N TYR A 202 -26.74 -18.61 15.22
CA TYR A 202 -26.00 -18.01 16.34
C TYR A 202 -26.98 -17.56 17.45
N PRO A 203 -26.72 -17.85 18.74
CA PRO A 203 -25.46 -18.35 19.31
C PRO A 203 -25.31 -19.88 19.38
N ASP A 204 -26.30 -20.66 18.95
CA ASP A 204 -26.27 -22.13 19.03
C ASP A 204 -25.28 -22.75 18.03
N CYS A 205 -24.92 -22.01 16.97
CA CYS A 205 -23.86 -22.33 16.01
C CYS A 205 -23.03 -21.07 15.73
N ASP A 206 -21.72 -21.12 15.99
CA ASP A 206 -20.79 -19.99 15.89
C ASP A 206 -19.95 -19.97 14.60
N THR A 207 -20.28 -20.85 13.64
CA THR A 207 -19.62 -20.95 12.34
C THR A 207 -19.66 -19.63 11.60
N ALA A 208 -18.48 -19.15 11.20
CA ALA A 208 -18.32 -17.91 10.45
C ALA A 208 -17.07 -17.96 9.55
N PHE A 209 -17.23 -17.49 8.31
CA PHE A 209 -16.15 -17.44 7.33
C PHE A 209 -15.94 -16.01 6.84
N SER A 210 -14.70 -15.53 6.86
CA SER A 210 -14.36 -14.21 6.30
C SER A 210 -14.47 -14.25 4.78
N LEU A 211 -15.14 -13.25 4.19
CA LEU A 211 -15.26 -13.11 2.74
C LEU A 211 -13.92 -12.66 2.14
N PRO A 212 -13.27 -13.48 1.28
CA PRO A 212 -12.00 -13.13 0.65
C PRO A 212 -12.12 -11.97 -0.35
N ALA A 213 -10.99 -11.33 -0.64
CA ALA A 213 -10.84 -10.47 -1.80
C ALA A 213 -10.61 -11.33 -3.04
N GLY A 214 -11.67 -11.57 -3.80
CA GLY A 214 -11.66 -12.43 -4.98
C GLY A 214 -13.05 -12.65 -5.55
N VAL A 215 -13.15 -13.48 -6.57
CA VAL A 215 -14.40 -13.83 -7.26
C VAL A 215 -14.73 -15.31 -7.09
N ILE A 216 -16.01 -15.67 -7.03
CA ILE A 216 -16.46 -17.06 -6.95
C ILE A 216 -16.34 -17.68 -8.33
N VAL A 217 -15.64 -18.81 -8.41
CA VAL A 217 -15.36 -19.54 -9.65
C VAL A 217 -15.90 -20.97 -9.64
N GLY A 218 -16.44 -21.43 -8.52
CA GLY A 218 -17.00 -22.77 -8.39
C GLY A 218 -17.57 -23.03 -7.01
N THR A 219 -17.89 -24.29 -6.76
CA THR A 219 -18.44 -24.78 -5.49
C THR A 219 -17.62 -25.96 -5.03
N CYS A 220 -17.11 -25.89 -3.80
CA CYS A 220 -16.33 -26.94 -3.19
C CYS A 220 -17.23 -28.14 -2.85
N ALA A 221 -16.66 -29.33 -2.75
CA ALA A 221 -17.37 -30.54 -2.31
C ALA A 221 -18.00 -30.42 -0.91
N CYS A 222 -17.60 -29.45 -0.09
CA CYS A 222 -18.26 -29.15 1.18
C CYS A 222 -19.56 -28.32 1.04
N GLY A 223 -19.92 -27.89 -0.18
CA GLY A 223 -21.09 -27.05 -0.46
C GLY A 223 -20.81 -25.55 -0.43
N LEU A 224 -19.66 -25.12 0.07
CA LEU A 224 -19.26 -23.70 0.11
C LEU A 224 -18.62 -23.25 -1.21
N PRO A 225 -18.69 -21.95 -1.55
CA PRO A 225 -18.11 -21.43 -2.79
C PRO A 225 -16.57 -21.46 -2.79
N VAL A 226 -16.00 -21.67 -3.98
CA VAL A 226 -14.57 -21.55 -4.28
C VAL A 226 -14.30 -20.15 -4.84
N PHE A 227 -13.35 -19.45 -4.23
CA PHE A 227 -12.88 -18.13 -4.63
C PHE A 227 -11.57 -18.22 -5.40
N GLU A 228 -11.46 -17.50 -6.51
CA GLU A 228 -10.18 -17.13 -7.12
C GLU A 228 -9.70 -15.81 -6.51
N THR A 229 -8.52 -15.85 -5.88
CA THR A 229 -7.90 -14.72 -5.19
C THR A 229 -6.51 -14.45 -5.77
N ALA A 230 -5.89 -13.32 -5.39
CA ALA A 230 -4.50 -13.04 -5.78
C ALA A 230 -3.49 -14.10 -5.31
N SER A 231 -3.81 -14.86 -4.26
CA SER A 231 -2.98 -15.96 -3.74
C SER A 231 -3.30 -17.33 -4.35
N GLY A 232 -4.26 -17.42 -5.28
CA GLY A 232 -4.74 -18.68 -5.84
C GLY A 232 -6.21 -18.96 -5.51
N ARG A 233 -6.68 -20.15 -5.91
CA ARG A 233 -8.06 -20.59 -5.65
C ARG A 233 -8.18 -21.20 -4.27
N ARG A 234 -9.28 -20.92 -3.55
CA ARG A 234 -9.54 -21.48 -2.21
C ARG A 234 -11.03 -21.58 -1.91
N CYS A 235 -11.40 -22.54 -1.06
CA CYS A 235 -12.74 -22.54 -0.45
C CYS A 235 -12.94 -21.30 0.44
N LEU A 236 -14.20 -20.87 0.59
CA LEU A 236 -14.62 -19.85 1.56
C LEU A 236 -14.13 -20.19 2.97
N ASP A 237 -14.30 -21.45 3.36
CA ASP A 237 -13.60 -22.01 4.51
C ASP A 237 -12.12 -22.24 4.15
N GLY A 238 -11.26 -21.38 4.67
CA GLY A 238 -9.80 -21.46 4.47
C GLY A 238 -9.14 -22.65 5.15
N THR A 239 -9.87 -23.41 5.95
CA THR A 239 -9.42 -24.61 6.64
C THR A 239 -10.06 -25.89 6.08
N CYS A 240 -10.79 -25.79 4.97
CA CYS A 240 -11.53 -26.92 4.41
C CYS A 240 -10.59 -28.00 3.87
N GLU A 241 -10.51 -29.13 4.57
CA GLU A 241 -9.71 -30.29 4.15
C GLU A 241 -10.25 -30.99 2.88
N ARG A 242 -11.50 -30.71 2.49
CA ARG A 242 -12.14 -31.28 1.29
C ARG A 242 -11.76 -30.54 0.01
N TYR A 243 -11.09 -29.40 0.12
CA TYR A 243 -10.66 -28.61 -1.00
C TYR A 243 -9.26 -29.05 -1.45
N ASP A 244 -9.12 -29.49 -2.70
CA ASP A 244 -7.84 -29.85 -3.32
C ASP A 244 -7.66 -29.07 -4.63
N GLU A 245 -6.73 -28.10 -4.62
CA GLU A 245 -6.40 -27.25 -5.78
C GLU A 245 -5.99 -28.05 -7.02
N ARG A 246 -5.42 -29.25 -6.84
CA ARG A 246 -4.94 -30.11 -7.93
C ARG A 246 -6.06 -30.88 -8.61
N ALA A 247 -7.17 -31.13 -7.92
CA ALA A 247 -8.31 -31.84 -8.46
C ALA A 247 -9.19 -30.96 -9.37
N GLU A 248 -9.24 -29.65 -9.12
CA GLU A 248 -10.14 -28.70 -9.83
C GLU A 248 -9.47 -27.94 -10.99
N SER A 249 -8.16 -28.11 -11.20
CA SER A 249 -7.39 -27.49 -12.30
C SER A 249 -7.20 -28.43 -13.52
N GLY A 250 -7.70 -29.67 -13.45
CA GLY A 250 -7.46 -30.73 -14.45
C GLY A 250 -8.54 -30.93 -15.52
N GLY A 251 -9.24 -29.89 -15.96
CA GLY A 251 -10.37 -30.01 -16.89
C GLY A 251 -10.30 -29.09 -18.11
N ASP A 252 -9.27 -29.23 -18.95
CA ASP A 252 -9.33 -29.09 -20.43
C ASP A 252 -7.90 -29.21 -21.01
N ASP A 253 -7.51 -30.41 -21.39
CA ASP A 253 -6.60 -30.60 -22.53
C ASP A 253 -6.93 -31.92 -23.24
N PRO A 254 -7.75 -31.90 -24.30
CA PRO A 254 -7.77 -32.97 -25.27
C PRO A 254 -7.05 -32.49 -26.54
N THR A 255 -5.76 -32.78 -26.66
CA THR A 255 -5.26 -33.36 -27.92
C THR A 255 -4.05 -34.26 -27.68
N ASP A 256 -4.34 -35.55 -27.79
CA ASP A 256 -3.45 -36.64 -28.14
C ASP A 256 -2.45 -36.29 -29.25
N GLY A 257 -1.20 -36.67 -29.02
CA GLY A 257 -0.40 -37.51 -29.93
C GLY A 257 -0.22 -37.07 -31.38
N ALA A 258 0.93 -36.48 -31.67
CA ALA A 258 1.65 -36.74 -32.92
C ALA A 258 3.16 -36.66 -32.67
N GLU A 259 3.78 -37.84 -32.51
CA GLU A 259 5.19 -38.05 -32.79
C GLU A 259 5.43 -37.86 -34.30
N ASP A 260 6.37 -37.01 -34.71
CA ASP A 260 7.31 -37.37 -35.78
C ASP A 260 8.58 -36.49 -35.72
N GLY A 261 9.69 -37.10 -36.11
CA GLY A 261 11.04 -36.61 -35.87
C GLY A 261 11.61 -35.65 -36.91
N ARG A 262 12.87 -35.28 -36.63
CA ARG A 262 13.91 -34.75 -37.54
C ARG A 262 13.69 -33.27 -37.94
N ASP A 263 14.64 -32.37 -38.02
CA ASP A 263 16.11 -32.42 -38.11
C ASP A 263 16.70 -31.14 -37.50
N ARG A 264 17.88 -31.26 -36.89
CA ARG A 264 18.79 -30.13 -36.62
C ARG A 264 19.58 -29.82 -37.91
N PRO A 265 19.96 -28.55 -38.10
CA PRO A 265 21.38 -28.33 -38.33
C PRO A 265 21.95 -27.15 -37.50
N GLU A 266 23.15 -27.39 -36.97
CA GLU A 266 24.24 -26.41 -36.79
C GLU A 266 24.64 -25.85 -38.18
N ALA A 267 25.25 -24.70 -38.42
CA ALA A 267 25.87 -23.62 -37.68
C ALA A 267 25.83 -22.39 -38.62
N ASP A 268 26.18 -21.19 -38.14
CA ASP A 268 27.33 -20.49 -38.70
C ASP A 268 27.67 -19.23 -37.90
N ARG A 269 28.94 -19.18 -37.50
CA ARG A 269 29.66 -18.01 -37.05
C ARG A 269 30.20 -17.31 -38.29
N ALA A 270 30.11 -15.99 -38.33
CA ALA A 270 31.07 -15.16 -39.04
C ALA A 270 31.25 -13.87 -38.25
N ASP A 271 32.45 -13.75 -37.69
CA ASP A 271 33.12 -12.50 -37.35
C ASP A 271 33.21 -11.60 -38.59
N GLU A 272 33.10 -10.28 -38.43
CA GLU A 272 33.98 -9.33 -39.13
C GLU A 272 33.92 -7.94 -38.50
N ASP A 273 35.12 -7.38 -38.45
CA ASP A 273 35.59 -6.24 -37.68
C ASP A 273 35.29 -4.86 -38.31
N ASP A 274 35.66 -3.85 -37.52
CA ASP A 274 36.28 -2.59 -37.94
C ASP A 274 35.43 -1.35 -38.30
N ASP A 275 35.55 -0.38 -37.38
CA ASP A 275 36.13 0.95 -37.61
C ASP A 275 35.30 2.00 -38.38
N ASN A 276 34.75 2.96 -37.63
CA ASN A 276 35.13 4.37 -37.84
C ASN A 276 34.81 5.25 -36.62
N GLY A 277 35.84 5.91 -36.09
CA GLY A 277 35.73 7.00 -35.12
C GLY A 277 35.33 8.37 -35.74
N PRO A 278 35.77 9.51 -35.18
CA PRO A 278 34.92 10.37 -34.35
C PRO A 278 34.68 11.79 -34.92
N GLY A 279 33.74 12.55 -34.34
CA GLY A 279 33.64 14.01 -34.55
C GLY A 279 32.55 14.66 -33.68
N VAL A 280 32.89 15.23 -32.51
CA VAL A 280 33.19 16.65 -32.19
C VAL A 280 32.04 17.66 -32.28
N SER A 281 31.88 18.41 -31.16
CA SER A 281 31.36 19.79 -31.01
C SER A 281 29.84 19.98 -31.22
N GLY A 282 29.04 20.47 -30.28
CA GLY A 282 29.27 21.54 -29.30
C GLY A 282 28.48 22.76 -29.74
N LEU A 283 27.36 23.08 -29.09
CA LEU A 283 26.72 24.40 -29.17
C LEU A 283 26.02 24.75 -27.85
N SER A 284 26.45 25.88 -27.31
CA SER A 284 25.91 26.58 -26.16
C SER A 284 24.86 27.61 -26.59
N GLY A 285 23.85 27.82 -25.74
CA GLY A 285 23.15 29.08 -25.49
C GLY A 285 21.90 29.38 -26.33
N PRO A 286 21.10 30.39 -25.93
CA PRO A 286 21.20 31.25 -24.73
C PRO A 286 20.43 30.75 -23.51
#